data_AF-A0A143T0U3-F1
#
_entry.id   AF-A0A143T0U3-F1
#
_cell.length_a   1.000
_cell.length_b   1.000
_cell.length_c   1.000
_cell.angle_alpha   90.00
_cell.angle_beta   90.00
_cell.angle_gamma   90.00
#
_symmetry.space_group_name_H-M   'P 1'
#
loop_
_entity.id
_entity.type
_entity.pdbx_description
1 polymer ?
#
loop_
_entity_poly.entity_id
_entity_poly.type
_entity_poly.pdbx_seq_one_letter_code
_entity_poly.pdbx_strand_id
1 'polypeptide(L)' 'MSTIQMLTLLLALSVAAHVGCAAAFTAWRAGTHPATALLIGGSASGTACALYLRAVSAYH' A
#
# COMPACT_ATOMS: atom_id res chain seq x y z
N MET A 1 19.16 -9.86 -7.39
CA MET A 1 18.16 -9.71 -6.31
C MET A 1 18.64 -10.52 -5.12
N SER A 2 19.06 -9.85 -4.05
CA SER A 2 19.45 -10.51 -2.80
C SER A 2 18.21 -11.02 -2.06
N THR A 3 18.35 -12.07 -1.24
CA THR A 3 17.26 -12.60 -0.39
C THR A 3 16.66 -11.49 0.50
N ILE A 4 17.48 -10.58 1.01
CA ILE A 4 17.01 -9.44 1.82
C ILE A 4 16.15 -8.49 0.98
N GLN A 5 16.50 -8.26 -0.29
CA GLN A 5 15.77 -7.40 -1.21
C GLN A 5 14.38 -7.99 -1.54
N MET A 6 14.29 -9.31 -1.68
CA MET A 6 13.01 -10.00 -1.86
C MET A 6 12.13 -9.88 -0.61
N LEU A 7 12.68 -10.14 0.59
CA LEU A 7 11.94 -10.04 1.85
C LEU A 7 11.45 -8.61 2.11
N THR A 8 12.27 -7.61 1.78
CA THR A 8 11.91 -6.20 1.89
C THR A 8 10.78 -5.84 0.93
N LEU A 9 10.80 -6.30 -0.32
CA LEU A 9 9.69 -6.09 -1.26
C LEU A 9 8.38 -6.76 -0.81
N LEU A 10 8.46 -7.98 -0.26
CA LEU A 10 7.30 -8.69 0.30
C LEU A 10 6.73 -7.96 1.52
N LEU A 11 7.59 -7.46 2.41
CA LEU A 11 7.20 -6.65 3.55
C LEU A 11 6.45 -5.39 3.09
N ALA A 12 6.98 -4.70 2.09
CA ALA A 12 6.36 -3.50 1.54
C ALA A 12 5.00 -3.77 0.92
N LEU A 13 4.86 -4.87 0.16
CA LEU A 13 3.58 -5.27 -0.40
C LEU A 13 2.56 -5.55 0.70
N SER A 14 2.98 -6.24 1.76
CA SER A 14 2.12 -6.52 2.93
C SER A 14 1.68 -5.24 3.64
N VAL A 15 2.61 -4.30 3.88
CA VAL A 15 2.31 -3.00 4.48
C VAL A 15 1.38 -2.18 3.59
N ALA A 16 1.63 -2.13 2.28
CA ALA A 16 0.79 -1.40 1.34
C ALA A 16 -0.65 -1.95 1.35
N ALA A 17 -0.82 -3.27 1.30
CA ALA A 17 -2.14 -3.89 1.38
C ALA A 17 -2.85 -3.60 2.72
N HIS A 18 -2.12 -3.64 3.83
CA HIS A 18 -2.66 -3.32 5.16
C HIS A 18 -3.13 -1.85 5.24
N VAL A 19 -2.30 -0.92 4.77
CA VAL A 19 -2.63 0.51 4.71
C VAL A 19 -3.86 0.76 3.85
N GLY A 20 -3.96 0.13 2.67
CA GLY A 20 -5.14 0.28 1.82
C GLY A 20 -6.42 -0.29 2.43
N CYS A 21 -6.35 -1.46 3.06
CA CYS A 21 -7.49 -2.03 3.77
C CYS A 21 -7.95 -1.12 4.91
N ALA A 22 -7.01 -0.60 5.71
CA ALA A 22 -7.32 0.35 6.77
C ALA A 22 -7.91 1.66 6.22
N ALA A 23 -7.37 2.19 5.13
CA ALA A 23 -7.87 3.39 4.46
C ALA A 23 -9.28 3.19 3.87
N ALA A 24 -9.53 2.05 3.21
CA ALA A 24 -10.87 1.72 2.72
C ALA A 24 -11.88 1.55 3.86
N PHE A 25 -11.49 0.86 4.93
CA PHE A 25 -12.35 0.65 6.10
C PHE A 25 -12.69 1.97 6.80
N THR A 26 -11.70 2.84 7.00
CA THR A 26 -11.90 4.17 7.60
C THR A 26 -12.77 5.06 6.71
N ALA A 27 -12.55 5.05 5.39
CA ALA A 27 -13.39 5.77 4.44
C ALA A 27 -14.84 5.27 4.42
N TRP A 28 -15.04 3.95 4.47
CA TRP A 28 -16.38 3.36 4.56
C TRP A 28 -17.06 3.75 5.88
N ARG A 29 -16.34 3.67 7.00
CA ARG A 29 -16.84 4.12 8.31
C ARG A 29 -17.15 5.61 8.37
N ALA A 30 -16.49 6.43 7.54
CA ALA A 30 -16.78 7.86 7.40
C ALA A 30 -18.02 8.14 6.52
N GLY A 31 -18.71 7.11 6.02
CA GLY A 31 -19.94 7.24 5.25
C GLY A 31 -19.75 7.39 3.74
N THR A 32 -18.54 7.15 3.22
CA THR A 32 -18.32 7.14 1.77
C THR A 32 -18.94 5.90 1.12
N HIS A 33 -19.42 6.04 -0.12
CA HIS A 33 -19.95 4.93 -0.89
C HIS A 33 -18.89 3.82 -1.04
N PRO A 34 -19.25 2.52 -0.93
CA PRO A 34 -18.28 1.42 -0.93
C PRO A 34 -17.33 1.42 -2.13
N ALA A 35 -17.81 1.77 -3.33
CA ALA A 35 -16.96 1.92 -4.51
C ALA A 35 -15.88 3.01 -4.31
N THR A 36 -16.25 4.15 -3.73
CA THR A 36 -15.32 5.26 -3.43
C THR A 36 -14.36 4.88 -2.31
N ALA A 37 -14.83 4.19 -1.26
CA ALA A 37 -13.97 3.69 -0.19
C ALA A 37 -12.90 2.73 -0.71
N LEU A 38 -13.26 1.83 -1.63
CA LEU A 38 -12.30 0.93 -2.29
C LEU A 38 -11.30 1.69 -3.16
N LEU A 39 -11.73 2.74 -3.87
CA LEU A 39 -10.82 3.61 -4.64
C LEU A 39 -9.83 4.35 -3.73
N ILE A 40 -10.29 4.82 -2.57
CA ILE A 40 -9.42 5.46 -1.56
C ILE A 40 -8.38 4.47 -1.04
N GLY A 41 -8.81 3.27 -0.64
CA GLY A 41 -7.91 2.21 -0.20
C GLY A 41 -6.91 1.78 -1.26
N GLY A 42 -7.37 1.60 -2.51
CA GLY A 42 -6.50 1.27 -3.63
C GLY A 42 -5.46 2.35 -3.91
N SER A 43 -5.84 3.63 -3.83
CA SER A 43 -4.93 4.76 -4.00
C SER A 43 -3.88 4.82 -2.89
N ALA A 44 -4.27 4.54 -1.65
CA ALA A 44 -3.36 4.47 -0.51
C ALA A 44 -2.37 3.30 -0.64
N SER A 45 -2.84 2.10 -1.00
CA SER A 45 -1.98 0.94 -1.30
C SER A 45 -0.98 1.25 -2.41
N GLY A 46 -1.45 1.81 -3.53
CA GLY A 46 -0.62 2.13 -4.68
C GLY A 46 0.48 3.13 -4.34
N THR A 47 0.15 4.17 -3.58
CA THR A 47 1.12 5.18 -3.11
C THR A 47 2.16 4.56 -2.18
N ALA A 48 1.74 3.76 -1.20
CA ALA A 48 2.65 3.10 -0.27
C ALA A 48 3.63 2.17 -0.99
N CYS A 49 3.12 1.38 -1.94
CA CYS A 49 3.94 0.49 -2.77
C CYS A 49 4.93 1.29 -3.63
N ALA A 50 4.46 2.34 -4.31
CA ALA A 50 5.30 3.18 -5.17
C ALA A 50 6.43 3.87 -4.40
N LEU A 51 6.16 4.39 -3.19
CA LEU A 51 7.18 4.97 -2.32
C LEU A 51 8.27 3.95 -1.96
N TYR A 52 7.87 2.70 -1.68
CA TYR A 52 8.82 1.67 -1.34
C TYR A 52 9.68 1.22 -2.52
N LEU A 53 9.07 1.00 -3.69
CA LEU A 53 9.79 0.71 -4.92
C LEU A 53 10.79 1.81 -5.25
N ARG A 54 10.37 3.07 -5.07
CA ARG A 54 11.25 4.23 -5.25
C ARG A 54 12.40 4.23 -4.25
N ALA A 55 12.14 3.94 -2.98
CA ALA A 55 13.18 3.83 -1.96
C ALA A 55 14.18 2.73 -2.30
N VAL A 56 13.70 1.53 -2.65
CA VAL A 56 14.57 0.43 -3.08
C VAL A 56 15.41 0.85 -4.29
N SER A 57 14.81 1.50 -5.31
CA SER A 57 15.53 1.96 -6.50
C SER A 57 16.57 3.06 -6.25
N ALA A 58 16.49 3.77 -5.12
CA ALA A 58 17.43 4.83 -4.78
C ALA A 58 18.67 4.31 -4.02
N TYR A 59 18.56 3.14 -3.39
CA TYR A 59 19.60 2.56 -2.53
C TYR A 59 20.12 1.19 -3.03
N HIS A 60 19.66 0.73 -4.20
CA HIS A 60 20.16 -0.43 -4.93
C HIS A 60 20.71 -0.02 -6.28
#